data_AF-A0A7X8Q2A2-F1
#
_entry.id   AF-A0A7X8Q2A2-F1
#
_cell.length_a   1.000
_cell.length_b   1.000
_cell.length_c   1.000
_cell.angle_alpha   90.00
_cell.angle_beta   90.00
_cell.angle_gamma   90.00
#
_symmetry.space_group_name_H-M   'P 1'
#
loop_
_entity.id
_entity.type
_entity.pdbx_description
1 polymer ?
#
loop_
_entity_poly.entity_id
_entity_poly.type
_entity_poly.pdbx_seq_one_letter_code
_entity_poly.pdbx_strand_id
1 'polypeptide(L)'
;MADQKALGRRRLFSLFANDLKYLGGTIIPAAALELAEIGTAEIDEEQCLAYRNQLCNACYSACPLEPKAIQLRAYRYPRISKERCNGCGDCVKACLAPIPAVTVSAPPLKAIISERTGSR
;
A
#
# COMPACT_ATOMS: atom_id res chain seq x y z
N MET A 1 8.55 -0.63 54.04
CA MET A 1 9.32 0.64 54.10
C MET A 1 10.75 0.31 54.51
N ALA A 2 11.66 0.19 53.53
CA ALA A 2 13.11 0.03 53.67
C ALA A 2 13.66 -0.02 52.23
N ASP A 3 14.78 0.55 51.82
CA ASP A 3 15.71 1.54 52.36
C ASP A 3 16.47 1.96 51.08
N GLN A 4 16.37 3.24 50.68
CA GLN A 4 17.05 3.77 49.50
C GLN A 4 18.49 4.14 49.88
N LYS A 5 19.43 3.20 49.86
CA LYS A 5 20.87 3.53 49.91
C LYS A 5 21.69 2.68 48.94
N ALA A 6 22.59 3.38 48.26
CA ALA A 6 23.68 2.91 47.39
C ALA A 6 23.32 2.64 45.90
N LEU A 7 23.06 3.73 45.16
CA LEU A 7 23.16 3.76 43.70
C LEU A 7 24.65 3.70 43.29
N GLY A 8 25.18 2.47 43.21
CA GLY A 8 26.54 2.19 42.74
C GLY A 8 26.68 2.38 41.23
N ARG A 9 27.58 3.28 40.83
CA ARG A 9 27.90 3.74 39.45
C ARG A 9 28.55 2.68 38.53
N ARG A 10 28.25 1.39 38.72
CA ARG A 10 28.90 0.26 38.02
C ARG A 10 27.95 -0.72 37.32
N ARG A 11 26.67 -0.41 37.19
CA ARG A 11 25.68 -1.28 36.50
C ARG A 11 25.05 -0.67 35.24
N LEU A 12 25.83 0.06 34.42
CA LEU A 12 25.34 0.53 33.12
C LEU A 12 25.54 -0.48 31.97
N PHE A 13 26.41 -1.48 32.11
CA PHE A 13 26.68 -2.43 31.01
C PHE A 13 25.67 -3.58 30.90
N SER A 14 24.85 -3.85 31.92
CA SER A 14 23.91 -4.98 31.91
C SER A 14 22.51 -4.64 31.39
N LEU A 15 22.21 -3.35 31.14
CA LEU A 15 20.94 -2.93 30.53
C LEU A 15 20.97 -2.97 29.00
N PHE A 16 22.14 -3.10 28.37
CA PHE A 16 22.26 -3.18 26.90
C PHE A 16 22.21 -4.61 26.33
N ALA A 17 22.28 -5.65 27.17
CA ALA A 17 22.40 -7.02 26.67
C ALA A 17 21.05 -7.73 26.42
N ASN A 18 19.95 -7.23 26.98
CA ASN A 18 18.66 -7.94 26.94
C ASN A 18 17.74 -7.54 25.77
N ASP A 19 18.02 -6.42 25.10
CA ASP A 19 17.26 -5.98 23.92
C ASP A 19 17.75 -6.62 22.60
N LEU A 20 18.90 -7.30 22.62
CA LEU A 20 19.45 -7.97 21.44
C LEU A 20 18.64 -9.19 20.97
N LYS A 21 17.69 -9.70 21.79
CA LYS A 21 16.80 -10.80 21.41
C LYS A 21 15.78 -10.41 20.34
N TYR A 22 15.48 -9.12 20.17
CA TYR A 22 14.54 -8.63 19.15
C TYR A 22 15.18 -8.41 17.77
N LEU A 23 16.51 -8.50 17.67
CA LEU A 23 17.24 -8.35 16.40
C LEU A 23 17.31 -9.64 15.58
N GLY A 24 16.74 -10.75 16.09
CA GLY A 24 16.56 -12.01 15.36
C GLY A 24 15.26 -12.08 14.54
N GLY A 25 14.66 -10.93 14.21
CA GLY A 25 13.53 -10.88 13.29
C GLY A 25 14.01 -11.33 11.90
N THR A 26 13.45 -12.42 11.40
CA THR A 26 13.56 -12.78 9.98
C THR A 26 13.18 -11.54 9.17
N ILE A 27 14.16 -10.98 8.48
CA ILE A 27 13.96 -9.91 7.50
C ILE A 27 13.13 -10.53 6.39
N ILE A 28 11.81 -10.38 6.47
CA ILE A 28 10.96 -10.59 5.30
C ILE A 28 11.41 -9.48 4.33
N PRO A 29 12.02 -9.82 3.18
CA PRO A 29 12.35 -8.80 2.21
C PRO A 29 11.05 -8.09 1.83
N ALA A 30 11.04 -6.75 1.77
CA ALA A 30 9.85 -5.98 1.42
C ALA A 30 9.17 -6.51 0.13
N ALA A 31 9.97 -7.07 -0.78
CA ALA A 31 9.54 -7.74 -2.00
C ALA A 31 8.57 -8.93 -1.79
N ALA A 32 8.61 -9.62 -0.64
CA ALA A 32 7.69 -10.72 -0.36
C ALA A 32 6.28 -10.24 0.01
N LEU A 33 6.12 -8.98 0.45
CA LEU A 33 4.81 -8.36 0.68
C LEU A 33 4.22 -7.75 -0.60
N GLU A 34 5.05 -7.48 -1.62
CA GLU A 34 4.62 -6.88 -2.90
C GLU A 34 3.67 -7.76 -3.72
N LEU A 35 3.52 -9.05 -3.38
CA LEU A 35 2.73 -10.02 -4.13
C LEU A 35 1.31 -10.24 -3.61
N ALA A 36 0.89 -9.53 -2.56
CA ALA A 36 -0.50 -9.59 -2.14
C ALA A 36 -1.35 -8.68 -3.03
N GLU A 37 -2.20 -9.25 -3.88
CA GLU A 37 -3.30 -8.49 -4.48
C GLU A 37 -4.26 -8.07 -3.38
N ILE A 38 -4.17 -6.80 -2.97
CA ILE A 38 -4.97 -6.22 -1.88
C ILE A 38 -6.35 -5.82 -2.39
N GLY A 39 -6.43 -5.45 -3.67
CA GLY A 39 -7.63 -4.90 -4.27
C GLY A 39 -7.44 -4.45 -5.71
N THR A 40 -8.49 -3.84 -6.24
CA THR A 40 -8.48 -3.19 -7.54
C THR A 40 -9.09 -1.80 -7.41
N ALA A 41 -8.45 -0.83 -8.03
CA ALA A 41 -8.96 0.54 -8.07
C ALA A 41 -9.95 0.74 -9.22
N GLU A 42 -10.96 1.58 -9.01
CA GLU A 42 -11.93 2.00 -10.02
C GLU A 42 -12.04 3.53 -10.04
N ILE A 43 -12.38 4.09 -11.21
CA ILE A 43 -12.53 5.53 -11.42
C ILE A 43 -14.01 5.82 -11.62
N ASP A 44 -14.54 6.76 -10.83
CA ASP A 44 -15.84 7.37 -11.05
C ASP A 44 -15.68 8.55 -12.03
N GLU A 45 -16.16 8.37 -13.25
CA GLU A 45 -16.06 9.37 -14.32
C GLU A 45 -16.87 10.65 -14.02
N GLU A 46 -17.93 10.57 -13.20
CA GLU A 46 -18.76 11.72 -12.84
C GLU A 46 -18.03 12.66 -11.87
N GLN A 47 -17.13 12.12 -11.05
CA GLN A 47 -16.35 12.90 -10.09
C GLN A 47 -14.94 13.22 -10.58
N CYS A 48 -14.42 12.47 -11.56
CA CYS A 48 -13.05 12.62 -12.03
C CYS A 48 -12.84 13.96 -12.75
N LEU A 49 -11.89 14.75 -12.25
CA LEU A 49 -11.53 16.04 -12.84
C LEU A 49 -11.13 15.92 -14.32
N ALA A 50 -10.42 14.86 -14.71
CA ALA A 50 -10.01 14.63 -16.10
C ALA A 50 -11.20 14.46 -17.07
N TYR A 51 -12.24 13.75 -16.62
CA TYR A 51 -13.50 13.54 -17.33
C TYR A 51 -14.40 14.78 -17.28
N ARG A 52 -14.29 15.59 -16.23
CA ARG A 52 -14.95 16.89 -16.07
C ARG A 52 -14.20 18.05 -16.73
N ASN A 53 -13.51 17.79 -17.84
CA ASN A 53 -12.78 18.79 -18.65
C ASN A 53 -11.65 19.57 -17.95
N GLN A 54 -11.15 19.11 -16.80
CA GLN A 54 -9.93 19.65 -16.19
C GLN A 54 -8.69 18.86 -16.65
N LEU A 55 -7.52 19.48 -16.64
CA LEU A 55 -6.24 18.80 -16.87
C LEU A 55 -5.77 18.20 -15.55
N CYS A 56 -5.99 16.89 -15.38
CA CYS A 56 -5.59 16.17 -14.17
C CYS A 56 -5.06 14.78 -14.54
N ASN A 57 -3.87 14.45 -14.05
CA ASN A 57 -3.24 13.14 -14.17
C ASN A 57 -2.62 12.69 -12.83
N ALA A 58 -3.12 13.22 -11.71
CA ALA A 58 -2.56 12.99 -10.38
C ALA A 58 -2.55 11.50 -10.00
N CYS A 59 -3.67 10.80 -10.23
CA CYS A 59 -3.73 9.35 -10.00
C CYS A 59 -2.78 8.57 -10.92
N TYR A 60 -2.63 9.00 -12.17
CA TYR A 60 -1.74 8.37 -13.15
C TYR A 60 -0.27 8.54 -12.82
N SER A 61 0.13 9.64 -12.15
CA SER A 61 1.53 9.95 -11.82
C SER A 61 1.94 9.47 -10.42
N ALA A 62 0.95 9.12 -9.59
CA ALA A 62 1.15 8.59 -8.25
C ALA A 62 1.18 7.06 -8.24
N CYS A 63 0.97 6.40 -9.38
CA CYS A 63 0.82 4.96 -9.42
C CYS A 63 2.19 4.29 -9.63
N PRO A 64 2.72 3.53 -8.66
CA PRO A 64 4.04 2.90 -8.81
C PRO A 64 4.13 1.89 -9.99
N LEU A 65 2.98 1.51 -10.56
CA LEU A 65 2.85 0.59 -11.68
C LEU A 65 2.40 1.27 -12.98
N GLU A 66 2.43 2.60 -13.09
CA GLU A 66 2.21 3.31 -14.35
C GLU A 66 3.30 2.96 -15.40
N PRO A 67 2.98 2.90 -16.71
CA PRO A 67 1.65 2.99 -17.32
C PRO A 67 0.90 1.63 -17.34
N LYS A 68 1.41 0.60 -16.66
CA LYS A 68 0.86 -0.77 -16.71
C LYS A 68 -0.49 -0.85 -16.01
N ALA A 69 -0.60 -0.31 -14.79
CA ALA A 69 -1.82 -0.34 -13.98
C ALA A 69 -2.80 0.79 -14.31
N ILE A 70 -2.31 1.99 -14.61
CA ILE A 70 -3.13 3.13 -15.03
C ILE A 70 -2.62 3.63 -16.38
N GLN A 71 -3.52 3.73 -17.35
CA GLN A 71 -3.24 4.19 -18.72
C GLN A 71 -4.01 5.46 -19.01
N LEU A 72 -3.45 6.36 -19.81
CA LEU A 72 -4.14 7.55 -20.28
C LEU A 72 -4.70 7.32 -21.70
N ARG A 73 -6.02 7.18 -21.83
CA ARG A 73 -6.69 7.20 -23.14
C ARG A 73 -6.67 8.62 -23.70
N ALA A 74 -6.36 8.74 -24.98
CA ALA A 74 -6.20 10.03 -25.65
C ALA A 74 -5.28 11.00 -24.87
N TYR A 75 -4.27 10.46 -24.18
CA TYR A 75 -3.32 11.21 -23.33
C TYR A 75 -3.98 12.02 -22.18
N ARG A 76 -5.25 11.77 -21.86
CA ARG A 76 -6.02 12.58 -20.92
C ARG A 76 -6.85 11.77 -19.94
N TYR A 77 -7.55 10.75 -20.41
CA TYR A 77 -8.57 10.06 -19.60
C TYR A 77 -7.94 8.84 -18.92
N PRO A 78 -7.77 8.86 -17.58
CA PRO A 78 -7.18 7.74 -16.86
C PRO A 78 -8.10 6.52 -16.89
N ARG A 79 -7.53 5.34 -17.14
CA ARG A 79 -8.19 4.04 -17.08
C ARG A 79 -7.34 3.06 -16.30
N ILE A 80 -7.95 2.38 -15.34
CA ILE A 80 -7.28 1.37 -14.50
C ILE A 80 -7.43 -0.02 -15.14
N SER A 81 -6.33 -0.77 -15.24
CA SER A 81 -6.29 -2.18 -15.67
C SER A 81 -6.51 -3.05 -14.44
N LYS A 82 -7.60 -3.82 -14.41
CA LYS A 82 -7.94 -4.67 -13.25
C LYS A 82 -6.89 -5.74 -13.00
N GLU A 83 -6.25 -6.21 -14.06
CA GLU A 83 -5.27 -7.29 -14.08
C GLU A 83 -3.87 -6.85 -13.63
N ARG A 84 -3.62 -5.54 -13.57
CA ARG A 84 -2.30 -4.97 -13.24
C ARG A 84 -2.34 -4.05 -12.03
N CYS A 85 -3.53 -3.68 -11.57
CA CYS A 85 -3.71 -2.91 -10.35
C CYS A 85 -3.64 -3.86 -9.16
N ASN A 86 -2.69 -3.62 -8.25
CA ASN A 86 -2.54 -4.41 -7.02
C ASN A 86 -3.36 -3.85 -5.84
N GLY A 87 -4.07 -2.74 -6.03
CA GLY A 87 -4.89 -2.13 -4.97
C GLY A 87 -4.10 -1.39 -3.89
N CYS A 88 -2.86 -0.97 -4.14
CA CYS A 88 -2.02 -0.24 -3.16
C CYS A 88 -2.65 1.08 -2.63
N GLY A 89 -3.53 1.71 -3.40
CA GLY A 89 -4.30 2.88 -2.97
C GLY A 89 -3.61 4.24 -3.11
N ASP A 90 -2.42 4.33 -3.69
CA ASP A 90 -1.73 5.62 -3.87
C ASP A 90 -2.50 6.58 -4.78
N CYS A 91 -3.21 6.04 -5.78
CA CYS A 91 -4.12 6.80 -6.62
C CYS A 91 -5.29 7.45 -5.87
N VAL A 92 -5.76 6.84 -4.76
CA VAL A 92 -6.83 7.40 -3.91
C VAL A 92 -6.27 8.58 -3.11
N LYS A 93 -5.09 8.42 -2.51
CA LYS A 93 -4.41 9.48 -1.74
C LYS A 93 -4.08 10.70 -2.61
N ALA A 94 -3.71 10.47 -3.86
CA ALA A 94 -3.37 11.52 -4.81
C ALA A 94 -4.60 12.19 -5.46
N CYS A 95 -5.81 11.70 -5.23
CA CYS A 95 -7.01 12.23 -5.87
C CYS A 95 -7.31 13.66 -5.37
N LEU A 96 -7.38 14.61 -6.30
CA LEU A 96 -7.66 16.03 -6.02
C LEU A 96 -9.15 16.40 -6.17
N ALA A 97 -10.00 15.42 -6.51
CA ALA A 97 -11.42 15.67 -6.66
C ALA A 97 -12.07 15.96 -5.30
N PRO A 98 -13.02 16.92 -5.19
CA PRO A 98 -13.69 17.23 -3.92
C PRO A 98 -14.44 16.04 -3.33
N ILE A 99 -15.04 15.23 -4.22
CA ILE A 99 -15.57 13.90 -3.93
C ILE A 99 -14.57 12.91 -4.52
N PRO A 100 -14.04 11.94 -3.75
CA PRO A 100 -13.03 11.01 -4.25
C PRO A 100 -13.49 10.29 -5.51
N ALA A 101 -12.82 10.57 -6.63
CA ALA A 101 -13.13 9.98 -7.92
C ALA A 101 -12.45 8.62 -8.14
N VAL A 102 -11.62 8.17 -7.19
CA VAL A 102 -10.93 6.89 -7.26
C VAL A 102 -11.18 6.15 -5.95
N THR A 103 -11.60 4.89 -6.05
CA THR A 103 -11.83 4.02 -4.90
C THR A 103 -11.10 2.70 -5.10
N VAL A 104 -10.75 2.01 -4.01
CA VAL A 104 -10.17 0.67 -4.05
C VAL A 104 -11.16 -0.30 -3.42
N SER A 105 -11.46 -1.39 -4.14
CA SER A 105 -12.26 -2.50 -3.63
C SER A 105 -11.35 -3.72 -3.41
N ALA A 106 -11.60 -4.48 -2.34
CA ALA A 106 -10.93 -5.75 -2.12
C ALA A 106 -11.39 -6.79 -3.18
N PRO A 107 -10.52 -7.73 -3.59
CA PRO A 107 -10.93 -8.75 -4.54
C PRO A 107 -11.99 -9.66 -3.88
N PRO A 108 -12.95 -10.20 -4.63
CA PRO A 108 -13.94 -11.12 -4.07
C PRO A 108 -13.23 -12.36 -3.52
N LEU A 109 -13.55 -12.77 -2.30
CA LEU A 109 -12.95 -13.94 -1.61
C LEU A 109 -12.94 -15.22 -2.47
N LYS A 110 -13.88 -15.35 -3.42
CA LYS A 110 -13.94 -16.47 -4.37
C LYS A 110 -12.73 -16.54 -5.33
N ALA A 111 -12.17 -15.40 -5.75
CA ALA A 111 -11.02 -15.36 -6.65
C ALA A 111 -9.74 -15.87 -5.97
N ILE A 112 -9.55 -15.52 -4.69
CA ILE A 112 -8.37 -15.91 -3.89
C ILE A 112 -8.33 -17.44 -3.68
N ILE A 113 -9.50 -18.09 -3.57
CA ILE A 113 -9.59 -19.53 -3.31
C ILE A 113 -9.42 -20.34 -4.61
N SER A 114 -9.85 -19.84 -5.78
CA SER A 114 -9.77 -20.59 -7.05
C SER A 114 -8.36 -20.74 -7.61
N GLU A 115 -7.44 -19.83 -7.28
CA GLU A 115 -6.06 -19.89 -7.78
C GLU A 115 -5.16 -20.82 -6.96
N ARG A 116 -5.54 -21.14 -5.71
CA ARG A 116 -4.77 -22.02 -4.83
C ARG A 116 -5.05 -23.50 -5.06
N THR A 117 -6.17 -23.86 -5.69
CA THR A 117 -6.57 -25.25 -5.98
C THR A 117 -6.13 -25.75 -7.36
N GLY A 118 -5.38 -24.94 -8.12
CA GLY A 118 -4.99 -25.21 -9.52
C GLY A 118 -3.52 -25.54 -9.79
N SER A 119 -2.71 -25.92 -8.78
CA SER A 119 -1.36 -26.46 -9.02
C SER A 119 -1.44 -27.98 -9.17
N ARG A 120 -1.52 -28.44 -10.43
CA ARG A 120 -1.11 -29.82 -10.77
C ARG A 120 0.40 -29.95 -10.69
#